data_AF-A0A1Q9E696-F1
#
_entry.id   AF-A0A1Q9E696-F1
#
_cell.length_a   1.000
_cell.length_b   1.000
_cell.length_c   1.000
_cell.angle_alpha   90.00
_cell.angle_beta   90.00
_cell.angle_gamma   90.00
#
_symmetry.space_group_name_H-M   'P 1'
#
loop_
_entity.id
_entity.type
_entity.pdbx_description
1 polymer ?
#
loop_
_entity_poly.entity_id
_entity_poly.type
_entity_poly.pdbx_seq_one_letter_code
_entity_poly.pdbx_strand_id
1 'polypeptide(L)'
;MSSGGALLPHEGGGHWSPPATSGDARARRAVHLAHLGELSAARQALTADPLAPSTDATFEQLSDPSRRPPEPYGPLAPDLLDWEPPSPVALDSRALLSNLRRARKGAAPGPSGFTAEIARVVLDDEESSQAFVDVATLLAQAQIPPAILPAFGLGRVVALTKPSGGTRGLVVGDFFRRIVACTLAQQFAGAVEEAFEDPVEARNQTFHEAWH
;
A
#
# COMPACT_ATOMS: atom_id res chain seq x y z
N MET A 1 64.13 -1.53 -11.16
CA MET A 1 64.22 -0.27 -10.37
C MET A 1 62.90 0.45 -10.61
N SER A 2 61.82 0.13 -9.90
CA SER A 2 61.46 0.49 -8.52
C SER A 2 61.57 1.99 -8.22
N SER A 3 60.41 2.66 -8.18
CA SER A 3 60.00 3.79 -7.31
C SER A 3 58.76 4.42 -7.96
N GLY A 4 57.54 4.28 -7.43
CA GLY A 4 57.01 5.04 -6.28
C GLY A 4 56.53 6.40 -6.80
N GLY A 5 55.26 6.76 -6.86
CA GLY A 5 54.18 6.58 -5.89
C GLY A 5 53.77 7.98 -5.41
N ALA A 6 52.63 8.50 -5.86
CA ALA A 6 51.92 9.62 -5.22
C ALA A 6 50.45 9.58 -5.66
N LEU A 7 49.67 8.85 -4.88
CA LEU A 7 48.21 8.86 -4.92
C LEU A 7 47.76 10.20 -4.29
N LEU A 8 47.09 11.04 -5.06
CA LEU A 8 46.43 12.24 -4.51
C LEU A 8 45.19 11.81 -3.71
N PRO A 9 44.94 12.35 -2.51
CA PRO A 9 43.75 12.02 -1.75
C PRO A 9 42.52 12.62 -2.42
N HIS A 10 41.56 11.76 -2.77
CA HIS A 10 40.22 12.17 -3.15
C HIS A 10 39.47 12.57 -1.87
N GLU A 11 39.66 13.81 -1.43
CA GLU A 11 38.82 14.41 -0.39
C GLU A 11 37.43 14.75 -0.97
N GLY A 12 36.64 13.70 -1.19
CA GLY A 12 35.21 13.79 -1.41
C GLY A 12 34.48 13.64 -0.08
N GLY A 13 34.79 14.52 0.88
CA GLY A 13 34.03 14.64 2.13
C GLY A 13 32.64 15.18 1.82
N GLY A 14 31.74 14.30 1.38
CA GLY A 14 30.32 14.56 1.35
C GLY A 14 29.90 14.95 2.76
N HIS A 15 29.61 16.23 2.95
CA HIS A 15 29.06 16.80 4.17
C HIS A 15 27.82 16.00 4.54
N TRP A 16 27.99 15.02 5.43
CA TRP A 16 26.89 14.35 6.11
C TRP A 16 26.27 15.40 7.02
N SER A 17 25.24 16.07 6.51
CA SER A 17 24.32 16.81 7.35
C SER A 17 23.72 15.81 8.33
N PRO A 18 23.77 16.05 9.65
CA PRO A 18 23.12 15.17 10.60
C PRO A 18 21.65 15.03 10.19
N PRO A 19 21.07 13.81 10.29
CA PRO A 19 19.66 13.62 9.99
C PRO A 19 18.89 14.62 10.84
N ALA A 20 18.12 15.49 10.18
CA ALA A 20 17.31 16.48 10.87
C ALA A 20 16.55 15.79 11.99
N THR A 21 16.57 16.39 13.18
CA THR A 21 15.91 15.83 14.34
C THR A 21 14.48 15.45 13.96
N SER A 22 13.98 14.32 14.49
CA SER A 22 12.64 13.80 14.15
C SER A 22 11.52 14.87 14.29
N GLY A 23 11.73 15.90 15.14
CA GLY A 23 10.88 17.09 15.22
C GLY A 23 10.85 17.93 13.94
N ASP A 24 12.01 18.33 13.42
CA ASP A 24 12.11 19.20 12.23
C ASP A 24 11.60 18.53 10.95
N ALA A 25 11.80 17.21 10.83
CA ALA A 25 11.25 16.43 9.72
C ALA A 25 9.72 16.35 9.78
N ARG A 26 9.14 16.13 10.97
CA ARG A 26 7.67 16.13 11.18
C ARG A 26 7.06 17.51 10.92
N ALA A 27 7.68 18.57 11.40
CA ALA A 27 7.23 19.94 11.16
C ALA A 27 7.22 20.28 9.66
N ARG A 28 8.31 20.00 8.93
CA ARG A 28 8.37 20.21 7.47
C ARG A 28 7.30 19.42 6.72
N ARG A 29 7.08 18.15 7.10
CA ARG A 29 6.01 17.32 6.51
C ARG A 29 4.63 17.90 6.80
N ALA A 30 4.37 18.35 8.02
CA ALA A 30 3.09 18.95 8.40
C ALA A 30 2.81 20.24 7.61
N VAL A 31 3.81 21.12 7.46
CA VAL A 31 3.71 22.33 6.64
C VAL A 31 3.40 21.99 5.19
N HIS A 32 4.12 21.02 4.62
CA HIS A 32 3.86 20.58 3.24
C HIS A 32 2.42 20.06 3.06
N LEU A 33 1.92 19.23 3.97
CA LEU A 33 0.55 18.71 3.93
C LEU A 33 -0.50 19.83 4.10
N ALA A 34 -0.22 20.82 4.94
CA ALA A 34 -1.09 21.99 5.08
C ALA A 34 -1.19 22.79 3.79
N HIS A 35 -0.09 23.00 3.07
CA HIS A 35 -0.10 23.65 1.75
C HIS A 35 -0.90 22.86 0.70
N LEU A 36 -1.00 21.53 0.84
CA LEU A 36 -1.83 20.70 -0.02
C LEU A 36 -3.33 20.70 0.36
N GLY A 37 -3.70 21.39 1.45
CA GLY A 37 -5.06 21.42 2.00
C GLY A 37 -5.41 20.22 2.91
N GLU A 38 -4.43 19.36 3.21
CA GLU A 38 -4.62 18.12 3.96
C GLU A 38 -4.44 18.36 5.47
N LEU A 39 -5.33 19.16 6.09
CA LEU A 39 -5.15 19.63 7.47
C LEU A 39 -5.16 18.50 8.51
N SER A 40 -6.05 17.52 8.37
CA SER A 40 -6.08 16.35 9.25
C SER A 40 -4.79 15.53 9.16
N ALA A 41 -4.22 15.44 7.96
CA ALA A 41 -2.94 14.80 7.71
C ALA A 41 -1.78 15.57 8.35
N ALA A 42 -1.78 16.89 8.20
CA ALA A 42 -0.77 17.78 8.77
C ALA A 42 -0.73 17.64 10.29
N ARG A 43 -1.90 17.67 10.94
CA ARG A 43 -2.03 17.40 12.39
C ARG A 43 -1.45 16.03 12.74
N GLN A 44 -1.86 14.98 12.02
CA GLN A 44 -1.39 13.62 12.29
C GLN A 44 0.13 13.49 12.11
N ALA A 45 0.74 14.21 11.18
CA ALA A 45 2.19 14.20 10.99
C ALA A 45 2.96 14.75 12.22
N LEU A 46 2.34 15.63 13.01
CA LEU A 46 2.90 16.16 14.25
C LEU A 46 2.69 15.20 15.44
N THR A 47 1.53 14.53 15.50
CA THR A 47 1.10 13.76 16.68
C THR A 47 1.27 12.26 16.58
N ALA A 48 1.54 11.71 15.38
CA ALA A 48 1.69 10.28 15.20
C ALA A 48 2.92 9.72 15.93
N ASP A 49 2.83 8.44 16.30
CA ASP A 49 3.94 7.67 16.85
C ASP A 49 5.16 7.74 15.91
N PRO A 50 6.37 7.77 16.48
CA PRO A 50 7.58 7.89 15.68
C PRO A 50 7.80 6.66 14.80
N LEU A 51 8.35 6.91 13.62
CA LEU A 51 8.94 5.85 12.80
C LEU A 51 10.03 5.13 13.62
N ALA A 52 10.12 3.82 13.44
CA ALA A 52 11.23 3.08 14.01
C ALA A 52 12.54 3.56 13.34
N PRO A 53 13.68 3.56 14.05
CA PRO A 53 14.96 3.95 13.48
C PRO A 53 15.31 3.11 12.25
N SER A 54 15.88 3.74 11.22
CA SER A 54 16.33 3.03 10.02
C SER A 54 17.67 2.34 10.27
N THR A 55 17.63 1.24 11.03
CA THR A 55 18.81 0.44 11.44
C THR A 55 18.69 -1.01 10.98
N ASP A 56 19.82 -1.71 10.90
CA ASP A 56 19.85 -3.14 10.56
C ASP A 56 19.00 -3.99 11.53
N ALA A 57 19.04 -3.67 12.82
CA ALA A 57 18.18 -4.31 13.82
C ALA A 57 16.68 -4.16 13.52
N THR A 58 16.27 -3.02 12.97
CA THR A 58 14.88 -2.80 12.55
C THR A 58 14.54 -3.64 11.32
N PHE A 59 15.47 -3.74 10.37
CA PHE A 59 15.32 -4.58 9.19
C PHE A 59 15.24 -6.08 9.54
N GLU A 60 16.10 -6.56 10.43
CA GLU A 60 16.09 -7.94 10.96
C GLU A 60 14.75 -8.27 11.61
N GLN A 61 14.26 -7.39 12.49
CA GLN A 61 12.95 -7.58 13.15
C GLN A 61 11.76 -7.63 12.18
N LEU A 62 11.84 -6.94 11.04
CA LEU A 62 10.80 -6.93 10.00
C LEU A 62 10.92 -8.12 9.05
N SER A 63 12.12 -8.64 8.86
CA SER A 63 12.44 -9.75 7.97
C SER A 63 12.36 -11.11 8.65
N ASP A 64 12.26 -11.14 9.98
CA ASP A 64 12.14 -12.34 10.79
C ASP A 64 10.99 -13.25 10.31
N PRO A 65 11.30 -14.44 9.75
CA PRO A 65 10.29 -15.35 9.22
C PRO A 65 9.43 -15.97 10.33
N SER A 66 9.95 -16.07 11.57
CA SER A 66 9.18 -16.62 12.70
C SER A 66 8.01 -15.72 13.13
N ARG A 67 8.05 -14.44 12.74
CA ARG A 67 6.98 -13.46 12.99
C ARG A 67 5.89 -13.46 11.91
N ARG A 68 6.05 -14.24 10.85
CA ARG A 68 5.07 -14.41 9.79
C ARG A 68 4.54 -15.85 9.87
N PRO A 69 3.24 -16.09 9.68
CA PRO A 69 2.74 -17.45 9.53
C PRO A 69 3.50 -18.12 8.37
N PRO A 70 4.26 -19.21 8.61
CA PRO A 70 5.07 -19.86 7.57
C PRO A 70 4.18 -20.59 6.57
N GLU A 71 2.99 -21.00 7.02
CA GLU A 71 1.97 -21.67 6.24
C GLU A 71 0.64 -20.94 6.43
N PRO A 72 -0.25 -20.98 5.43
CA PRO A 72 -1.65 -20.63 5.62
C PRO A 72 -2.24 -21.38 6.83
N TYR A 73 -3.16 -20.74 7.57
CA TYR A 73 -3.82 -21.36 8.72
C TYR A 73 -4.61 -22.64 8.38
N GLY A 74 -4.86 -22.89 7.11
CA GLY A 74 -5.37 -24.13 6.53
C GLY A 74 -5.15 -24.12 5.01
N PRO A 75 -5.22 -25.29 4.34
CA PRO A 75 -5.15 -25.34 2.89
C PRO A 75 -6.29 -24.53 2.27
N LEU A 76 -6.00 -23.79 1.22
CA LEU A 76 -7.05 -23.24 0.36
C LEU A 76 -7.80 -24.40 -0.28
N ALA A 77 -9.14 -24.33 -0.33
CA ALA A 77 -9.93 -25.35 -0.99
C ALA A 77 -9.48 -25.46 -2.47
N PRO A 78 -9.25 -26.67 -3.01
CA PRO A 78 -8.78 -26.85 -4.40
C PRO A 78 -9.66 -26.11 -5.40
N ASP A 79 -10.99 -26.17 -5.20
CA ASP A 79 -11.96 -25.50 -6.06
C ASP A 79 -11.80 -23.97 -6.09
N LEU A 80 -11.19 -23.35 -5.06
CA LEU A 80 -10.88 -21.92 -5.06
C LEU A 80 -9.59 -21.58 -5.82
N LEU A 81 -8.64 -22.51 -5.91
CA LEU A 81 -7.39 -22.31 -6.65
C LEU A 81 -7.65 -22.33 -8.16
N ASP A 82 -8.59 -23.19 -8.58
CA ASP A 82 -9.00 -23.35 -9.99
C ASP A 82 -10.25 -22.52 -10.34
N TRP A 83 -10.76 -21.73 -9.39
CA TRP A 83 -11.95 -20.91 -9.63
C TRP A 83 -11.65 -19.79 -10.62
N GLU A 84 -12.41 -19.77 -11.72
CA GLU A 84 -12.47 -18.65 -12.63
C GLU A 84 -13.86 -17.99 -12.55
N PRO A 85 -13.92 -16.64 -12.53
CA PRO A 85 -15.20 -15.95 -12.55
C PRO A 85 -15.92 -16.24 -13.88
N PRO A 86 -17.25 -16.49 -13.87
CA PRO A 86 -18.02 -16.79 -15.08
C PRO A 86 -18.05 -15.63 -16.08
N SER A 87 -17.77 -14.42 -15.61
CA SER A 87 -17.58 -13.24 -16.44
C SER A 87 -16.44 -12.39 -15.88
N PRO A 88 -15.69 -11.67 -16.75
CA PRO A 88 -14.68 -10.73 -16.28
C PRO A 88 -15.30 -9.68 -15.35
N VAL A 89 -14.55 -9.29 -14.32
CA VAL A 89 -14.98 -8.22 -13.42
C VAL A 89 -15.24 -6.94 -14.22
N ALA A 90 -16.46 -6.41 -14.10
CA ALA A 90 -16.84 -5.12 -14.62
C ALA A 90 -16.53 -4.04 -13.57
N LEU A 91 -15.43 -3.32 -13.74
CA LEU A 91 -15.03 -2.25 -12.82
C LEU A 91 -15.96 -1.05 -12.98
N ASP A 92 -16.53 -0.54 -11.88
CA ASP A 92 -17.32 0.68 -11.90
C ASP A 92 -16.43 1.91 -12.17
N SER A 93 -16.46 2.39 -13.42
CA SER A 93 -15.69 3.54 -13.89
C SER A 93 -16.07 4.83 -13.16
N ARG A 94 -17.34 5.01 -12.81
CA ARG A 94 -17.81 6.20 -12.08
C ARG A 94 -17.27 6.19 -10.66
N ALA A 95 -17.31 5.04 -9.98
CA ALA A 95 -16.72 4.87 -8.67
C ALA A 95 -15.20 5.08 -8.70
N LEU A 96 -14.50 4.51 -9.70
CA LEU A 96 -13.06 4.69 -9.88
C LEU A 96 -12.68 6.16 -10.01
N LEU A 97 -13.32 6.89 -10.94
CA LEU A 97 -13.01 8.31 -11.17
C LEU A 97 -13.42 9.18 -9.96
N SER A 98 -14.48 8.80 -9.24
CA SER A 98 -14.86 9.43 -7.97
C SER A 98 -13.79 9.24 -6.90
N ASN A 99 -13.28 8.01 -6.75
CA ASN A 99 -12.19 7.69 -5.83
C ASN A 99 -10.91 8.43 -6.21
N LEU A 100 -10.58 8.55 -7.49
CA LEU A 100 -9.41 9.30 -7.96
C LEU A 100 -9.52 10.80 -7.62
N ARG A 101 -10.69 11.43 -7.83
CA ARG A 101 -10.93 12.83 -7.45
C ARG A 101 -10.74 13.08 -5.96
N ARG A 102 -11.16 12.11 -5.13
CA ARG A 102 -11.10 12.13 -3.66
C ARG A 102 -9.78 11.61 -3.10
N ALA A 103 -8.91 11.05 -3.95
CA ALA A 103 -7.65 10.48 -3.51
C ALA A 103 -6.80 11.54 -2.80
N ARG A 104 -6.38 11.19 -1.58
CA ARG A 104 -5.64 12.06 -0.68
C ARG A 104 -4.31 12.48 -1.28
N LYS A 105 -4.03 13.78 -1.23
CA LYS A 105 -2.75 14.36 -1.64
C LYS A 105 -1.68 14.13 -0.57
N GLY A 106 -0.42 14.06 -0.97
CA GLY A 106 0.74 13.86 -0.10
C GLY A 106 0.79 12.48 0.55
N ALA A 107 -0.01 11.51 0.08
CA ALA A 107 0.11 10.12 0.48
C ALA A 107 1.43 9.54 -0.05
N ALA A 108 2.10 8.72 0.75
CA ALA A 108 3.37 8.11 0.34
C ALA A 108 3.15 7.25 -0.93
N PRO A 109 4.01 7.41 -1.96
CA PRO A 109 3.94 6.54 -3.13
C PRO A 109 4.42 5.13 -2.79
N GLY A 110 3.98 4.19 -3.62
CA GLY A 110 4.59 2.86 -3.68
C GLY A 110 5.94 2.87 -4.40
N PRO A 111 6.45 1.69 -4.79
CA PRO A 111 7.75 1.55 -5.45
C PRO A 111 7.92 2.36 -6.75
N SER A 112 6.86 2.55 -7.55
CA SER A 112 6.93 3.30 -8.81
C SER A 112 7.08 4.82 -8.64
N GLY A 113 6.81 5.36 -7.45
CA GLY A 113 6.69 6.80 -7.26
C GLY A 113 5.36 7.40 -7.72
N PHE A 114 4.45 6.62 -8.32
CA PHE A 114 3.15 7.11 -8.81
C PHE A 114 2.27 7.57 -7.64
N THR A 115 1.70 8.77 -7.75
CA THR A 115 0.87 9.40 -6.70
C THR A 115 -0.50 9.82 -7.21
N ALA A 116 -1.38 10.20 -6.27
CA ALA A 116 -2.69 10.74 -6.57
C ALA A 116 -2.61 12.03 -7.41
N GLU A 117 -1.61 12.89 -7.16
CA GLU A 117 -1.42 14.15 -7.88
C GLU A 117 -1.10 13.90 -9.35
N ILE A 118 -0.20 12.96 -9.64
CA ILE A 118 0.15 12.59 -11.01
C ILE A 118 -1.06 11.96 -11.69
N ALA A 119 -1.73 11.02 -11.01
CA ALA A 119 -2.88 10.32 -11.56
C ALA A 119 -4.06 11.27 -11.86
N ARG A 120 -4.28 12.31 -11.04
CA ARG A 120 -5.39 13.25 -11.22
C ARG A 120 -5.30 14.10 -12.49
N VAL A 121 -4.13 14.20 -13.13
CA VAL A 121 -3.98 14.90 -14.41
C VAL A 121 -4.87 14.27 -15.50
N VAL A 122 -5.14 12.96 -15.42
CA VAL A 122 -6.02 12.28 -16.40
C VAL A 122 -7.47 12.76 -16.34
N LEU A 123 -7.87 13.46 -15.26
CA LEU A 123 -9.23 13.97 -15.08
C LEU A 123 -9.51 15.26 -15.88
N ASP A 124 -8.46 15.89 -16.42
CA ASP A 124 -8.58 17.14 -17.16
C ASP A 124 -9.08 16.93 -18.60
N ASP A 125 -9.06 15.68 -19.07
CA ASP A 125 -9.43 15.28 -20.43
C ASP A 125 -10.19 13.94 -20.43
N GLU A 126 -11.20 13.84 -21.30
CA GLU A 126 -12.10 12.68 -21.36
C GLU A 126 -11.42 11.45 -21.95
N GLU A 127 -10.58 11.62 -22.97
CA GLU A 127 -9.81 10.53 -23.59
C GLU A 127 -8.82 9.93 -22.57
N SER A 128 -8.12 10.79 -21.84
CA SER A 128 -7.20 10.40 -20.77
C SER A 128 -7.91 9.69 -19.62
N SER A 129 -9.09 10.18 -19.23
CA SER A 129 -9.93 9.53 -18.22
C SER A 129 -10.37 8.14 -18.67
N GLN A 130 -10.77 7.99 -19.94
CA GLN A 130 -11.16 6.70 -20.51
C GLN A 130 -9.98 5.73 -20.56
N ALA A 131 -8.81 6.17 -21.05
CA ALA A 131 -7.60 5.33 -21.07
C ALA A 131 -7.20 4.86 -19.65
N PHE A 132 -7.35 5.73 -18.64
CA PHE A 132 -7.12 5.34 -17.26
C PHE A 132 -8.10 4.26 -16.77
N VAL A 133 -9.39 4.39 -17.11
CA VAL A 133 -10.42 3.38 -16.82
C VAL A 133 -10.12 2.05 -17.52
N ASP A 134 -9.67 2.08 -18.77
CA ASP A 134 -9.37 0.88 -19.55
C ASP A 134 -8.21 0.09 -18.91
N VAL A 135 -7.11 0.77 -18.57
CA VAL A 135 -5.97 0.14 -17.89
C VAL A 135 -6.35 -0.36 -16.50
N ALA A 136 -7.19 0.39 -15.77
CA ALA A 136 -7.68 -0.03 -14.46
C ALA A 136 -8.57 -1.28 -14.56
N THR A 137 -9.35 -1.40 -15.63
CA THR A 137 -10.18 -2.57 -15.94
C THR A 137 -9.32 -3.79 -16.22
N LEU A 138 -8.24 -3.64 -16.99
CA LEU A 138 -7.26 -4.72 -17.20
C LEU A 138 -6.69 -5.22 -15.87
N LEU A 139 -6.30 -4.30 -14.98
CA LEU A 139 -5.80 -4.65 -13.65
C LEU A 139 -6.86 -5.35 -12.79
N ALA A 140 -8.11 -4.86 -12.81
CA ALA A 140 -9.21 -5.47 -12.06
C ALA A 140 -9.53 -6.90 -12.53
N GLN A 141 -9.26 -7.20 -13.80
CA GLN A 141 -9.41 -8.53 -14.40
C GLN A 141 -8.13 -9.38 -14.31
N ALA A 142 -7.15 -8.96 -13.50
CA ALA A 142 -5.85 -9.61 -13.35
C ALA A 142 -5.04 -9.75 -14.67
N GLN A 143 -5.33 -8.94 -15.68
CA GLN A 143 -4.64 -8.93 -16.96
C GLN A 143 -3.38 -8.04 -16.89
N ILE A 144 -2.37 -8.53 -16.16
CA ILE A 144 -1.07 -7.85 -16.01
C ILE A 144 -0.02 -8.54 -16.88
N PRO A 145 0.76 -7.80 -17.70
CA PRO A 145 1.88 -8.39 -18.43
C PRO A 145 2.85 -9.14 -17.49
N PRO A 146 3.26 -10.39 -17.81
CA PRO A 146 4.14 -11.17 -16.95
C PRO A 146 5.46 -10.47 -16.57
N ALA A 147 5.96 -9.62 -17.47
CA ALA A 147 7.19 -8.85 -17.25
C ALA A 147 7.11 -7.85 -16.07
N ILE A 148 5.91 -7.34 -15.76
CA ILE A 148 5.72 -6.33 -14.70
C ILE A 148 5.00 -6.89 -13.47
N LEU A 149 4.46 -8.11 -13.55
CA LEU A 149 3.71 -8.75 -12.46
C LEU A 149 4.51 -8.80 -11.14
N PRO A 150 5.80 -9.18 -11.11
CA PRO A 150 6.58 -9.16 -9.87
C PRO A 150 6.64 -7.75 -9.26
N ALA A 151 6.84 -6.72 -10.08
CA ALA A 151 6.95 -5.34 -9.62
C ALA A 151 5.62 -4.81 -9.02
N PHE A 152 4.48 -5.19 -9.60
CA PHE A 152 3.14 -4.89 -9.07
C PHE A 152 2.86 -5.56 -7.72
N GLY A 153 3.50 -6.71 -7.46
CA GLY A 153 3.46 -7.42 -6.19
C GLY A 153 4.24 -6.74 -5.07
N LEU A 154 5.22 -5.89 -5.40
CA LEU A 154 6.09 -5.23 -4.42
C LEU A 154 5.38 -4.11 -3.67
N GLY A 155 5.96 -3.73 -2.53
CA GLY A 155 5.55 -2.56 -1.77
C GLY A 155 6.72 -1.95 -1.02
N ARG A 156 6.58 -0.68 -0.67
CA ARG A 156 7.56 0.04 0.16
C ARG A 156 7.28 -0.25 1.62
N VAL A 157 8.28 -0.79 2.33
CA VAL A 157 8.16 -1.07 3.76
C VAL A 157 8.47 0.20 4.56
N VAL A 158 7.59 0.56 5.49
CA VAL A 158 7.77 1.62 6.47
C VAL A 158 7.67 1.03 7.87
N ALA A 159 8.67 1.28 8.70
CA ALA A 159 8.74 0.73 10.05
C ALA A 159 8.12 1.71 11.06
N LEU A 160 7.13 1.24 11.82
CA LEU A 160 6.52 1.96 12.93
C LEU A 160 6.96 1.37 14.26
N THR A 161 7.14 2.23 15.26
CA THR A 161 7.34 1.79 16.65
C THR A 161 5.98 1.42 17.26
N LYS A 162 5.86 0.23 17.85
CA LYS A 162 4.69 -0.13 18.67
C LYS A 162 4.82 0.52 20.05
N PRO A 163 3.70 0.90 20.69
CA PRO A 163 3.72 1.32 22.10
C PRO A 163 4.34 0.27 23.04
N SER A 164 4.23 -1.02 22.70
CA SER A 164 4.80 -2.14 23.45
C SER A 164 6.29 -2.43 23.19
N GLY A 165 6.99 -1.60 22.42
CA GLY A 165 8.44 -1.70 22.19
C GLY A 165 8.89 -2.53 20.98
N GLY A 166 7.98 -3.17 20.25
CA GLY A 166 8.30 -3.88 18.99
C GLY A 166 8.15 -3.02 17.73
N THR A 167 8.59 -3.52 16.58
CA THR A 167 8.39 -2.88 15.28
C THR A 167 7.15 -3.42 14.56
N ARG A 168 6.38 -2.55 13.90
CA ARG A 168 5.32 -2.92 12.94
C ARG A 168 5.72 -2.47 11.55
N GLY A 169 5.81 -3.40 10.60
CA GLY A 169 5.97 -3.08 9.19
C GLY A 169 4.63 -2.65 8.58
N LEU A 170 4.63 -1.53 7.87
CA LEU A 170 3.57 -1.15 6.95
C LEU A 170 4.08 -1.29 5.53
N VAL A 171 3.33 -1.98 4.68
CA VAL A 171 3.66 -2.13 3.26
C VAL A 171 2.78 -1.20 2.46
N VAL A 172 3.40 -0.21 1.80
CA VAL A 172 2.72 0.70 0.89
C VAL A 172 2.86 0.16 -0.53
N GLY A 173 1.79 -0.45 -1.02
CA GLY A 173 1.69 -0.85 -2.41
C GLY A 173 1.58 0.33 -3.36
N ASP A 174 1.71 0.04 -4.66
CA ASP A 174 1.56 1.03 -5.72
C ASP A 174 0.22 1.79 -5.63
N PHE A 175 0.22 3.09 -5.95
CA PHE A 175 -0.99 3.90 -5.93
C PHE A 175 -2.05 3.36 -6.91
N PHE A 176 -1.64 2.95 -8.10
CA PHE A 176 -2.56 2.42 -9.11
C PHE A 176 -3.23 1.13 -8.63
N ARG A 177 -2.46 0.22 -8.03
CA ARG A 177 -3.01 -0.99 -7.40
C ARG A 177 -3.97 -0.65 -6.27
N ARG A 178 -3.66 0.33 -5.42
CA ARG A 178 -4.50 0.73 -4.28
C ARG A 178 -5.82 1.36 -4.72
N ILE A 179 -5.83 2.20 -5.76
CA ILE A 179 -7.07 2.86 -6.19
C ILE A 179 -8.04 1.87 -6.86
N VAL A 180 -7.51 0.92 -7.64
CA VAL A 180 -8.33 -0.17 -8.21
C VAL A 180 -8.87 -1.08 -7.11
N ALA A 181 -8.01 -1.53 -6.18
CA ALA A 181 -8.44 -2.37 -5.06
C ALA A 181 -9.47 -1.68 -4.16
N CYS A 182 -9.31 -0.39 -3.88
CA CYS A 182 -10.28 0.39 -3.10
C CYS A 182 -11.63 0.47 -3.80
N THR A 183 -11.62 0.64 -5.13
CA THR A 183 -12.86 0.70 -5.93
C THR A 183 -13.57 -0.65 -5.92
N LEU A 184 -12.84 -1.76 -6.12
CA LEU A 184 -13.41 -3.11 -6.03
C LEU A 184 -13.98 -3.39 -4.63
N ALA A 185 -13.24 -3.04 -3.58
CA ALA A 185 -13.70 -3.23 -2.20
C ALA A 185 -15.01 -2.47 -1.92
N GLN A 186 -15.16 -1.26 -2.43
CA GLN A 186 -16.42 -0.51 -2.32
C GLN A 186 -17.54 -1.15 -3.15
N GLN A 187 -17.23 -1.56 -4.39
CA GLN A 187 -18.18 -2.15 -5.31
C GLN A 187 -18.77 -3.47 -4.77
N PHE A 188 -17.97 -4.27 -4.07
CA PHE A 188 -18.36 -5.56 -3.51
C PHE A 188 -18.64 -5.55 -2.00
N ALA A 189 -18.63 -4.39 -1.35
CA ALA A 189 -18.78 -4.28 0.11
C ALA A 189 -20.03 -5.00 0.62
N GLY A 190 -21.19 -4.77 -0.01
CA GLY A 190 -22.44 -5.40 0.40
C GLY A 190 -22.45 -6.93 0.25
N ALA A 191 -21.90 -7.46 -0.85
CA ALA A 191 -21.81 -8.91 -1.06
C ALA A 191 -20.85 -9.57 -0.06
N VAL A 192 -19.78 -8.87 0.31
CA VAL A 192 -18.84 -9.33 1.33
C VAL A 192 -19.48 -9.31 2.72
N GLU A 193 -20.22 -8.25 3.05
CA GLU A 193 -20.99 -8.15 4.31
C GLU A 193 -22.00 -9.29 4.45
N GLU A 194 -22.81 -9.54 3.41
CA GLU A 194 -23.78 -10.65 3.36
C GLU A 194 -23.10 -12.02 3.58
N ALA A 195 -21.98 -12.27 2.90
CA ALA A 195 -21.22 -13.52 3.05
C ALA A 195 -20.64 -13.73 4.46
N PHE A 196 -20.43 -12.66 5.24
CA PHE A 196 -20.00 -12.75 6.64
C PHE A 196 -21.18 -12.91 7.62
N GLU A 197 -22.39 -12.50 7.23
CA GLU A 197 -23.62 -12.67 8.03
C GLU A 197 -24.20 -14.10 7.90
N ASP A 198 -24.24 -14.65 6.69
CA ASP A 198 -24.71 -16.02 6.39
C ASP A 198 -24.16 -17.14 7.33
N PRO A 199 -22.85 -17.18 7.67
CA PRO A 199 -22.32 -18.23 8.56
C PRO A 199 -22.73 -18.07 10.03
N VAL A 200 -23.27 -16.93 10.46
CA VAL A 200 -23.78 -16.74 11.84
C VAL A 200 -25.20 -17.30 11.97
N GLU A 201 -26.03 -17.12 10.94
CA GLU A 201 -27.41 -17.60 10.93
C GLU A 201 -27.47 -19.13 10.75
N ALA A 202 -26.63 -19.69 9.88
CA ALA A 202 -26.47 -21.13 9.72
C ALA A 202 -26.04 -21.83 11.03
N ARG A 203 -25.14 -21.22 11.81
CA ARG A 203 -24.70 -21.74 13.13
C ARG A 203 -25.79 -21.68 14.20
N ASN A 204 -26.65 -20.68 14.15
CA ASN A 204 -27.76 -20.53 15.11
C ASN A 204 -28.92 -21.48 14.79
N GLN A 205 -29.13 -21.79 13.51
CA GLN A 205 -30.16 -22.75 13.08
C GLN A 205 -29.77 -24.19 13.45
N THR A 206 -28.49 -24.58 13.32
CA THR A 206 -28.01 -25.90 13.78
C THR A 206 -28.12 -26.07 15.30
N PHE A 207 -28.05 -24.97 16.07
CA PHE A 207 -28.18 -25.01 17.53
C PHE A 207 -29.64 -25.22 18.00
N HIS A 208 -30.62 -24.76 17.22
CA HIS A 208 -32.05 -24.94 17.53
C HIS A 208 -32.60 -26.31 17.12
N GLU A 209 -32.07 -26.91 16.05
CA GLU A 209 -32.46 -28.26 15.61
C GLU A 209 -31.84 -29.38 16.46
N ALA A 210 -30.77 -29.10 17.21
CA ALA A 210 -30.15 -30.05 18.13
C ALA A 210 -30.85 -30.16 19.51
N TRP A 211 -31.92 -29.40 19.75
CA TRP A 211 -32.70 -29.37 21.00
C TRP A 211 -34.21 -29.62 20.82
N HIS A 212 -34.59 -30.32 19.76
CA HIS A 212 -35.90 -30.96 19.59
C HIS A 212 -35.75 -32.39 19.08
#